data_AF-A0A1G7DZZ0-F1
#
_entry.id   AF-A0A1G7DZZ0-F1
#
_cell.length_a   1.000
_cell.length_b   1.000
_cell.length_c   1.000
_cell.angle_alpha   90.00
_cell.angle_beta   90.00
_cell.angle_gamma   90.00
#
_symmetry.space_group_name_H-M   'P 1'
#
loop_
_entity.id
_entity.type
_entity.pdbx_description
1 polymer ?
#
loop_
_entity_poly.entity_id
_entity_poly.type
_entity_poly.pdbx_seq_one_letter_code
_entity_poly.pdbx_strand_id
1 'polypeptide(L)'
;MYITITPQKLGGTYSQSSADFVGYLEKENQSLEQEEMEHFFNQYGDEISAEEVVKDIDGNGAKLKKTEPKFYSITVSPSKYELNRLQNSSEDLKRYTRELMKDYVVDFPFLGHL
;
A
#
# COMPACT_ATOMS: atom_id res chain seq x y z
N MET A 1 -14.86 5.74 -10.09
CA MET A 1 -13.52 5.38 -9.57
C MET A 1 -12.38 6.00 -10.38
N TYR A 2 -11.30 6.39 -9.71
CA TYR A 2 -10.03 6.81 -10.31
C TYR A 2 -8.90 5.95 -9.71
N ILE A 3 -7.98 5.46 -10.55
CA ILE A 3 -6.84 4.63 -10.13
C ILE A 3 -5.56 5.22 -10.73
N THR A 4 -4.51 5.33 -9.93
CA THR A 4 -3.17 5.71 -10.40
C THR A 4 -2.13 4.70 -9.95
N ILE A 5 -1.10 4.52 -10.77
CA ILE A 5 0.09 3.75 -10.44
C ILE A 5 1.28 4.68 -10.60
N THR A 6 2.03 4.90 -9.53
CA THR A 6 3.14 5.87 -9.53
C THR A 6 4.42 5.23 -9.00
N PRO A 7 5.55 5.31 -9.73
CA PRO A 7 6.83 4.87 -9.20
C PRO A 7 7.26 5.80 -8.06
N GLN A 8 7.65 5.21 -6.93
CA GLN A 8 7.97 5.98 -5.74
C GLN A 8 9.38 6.56 -5.83
N LYS A 9 9.46 7.90 -5.80
CA LYS A 9 10.70 8.67 -5.96
C LYS A 9 10.69 9.89 -5.04
N LEU A 10 11.89 10.30 -4.61
CA LEU A 10 12.09 11.51 -3.84
C LEU A 10 12.92 12.48 -4.71
N GLY A 11 12.24 13.46 -5.31
CA GLY A 11 12.86 14.36 -6.29
C GLY A 11 13.25 13.66 -7.61
N GLY A 12 14.51 13.82 -8.03
CA GLY A 12 15.06 13.25 -9.28
C GLY A 12 15.55 11.81 -9.16
N THR A 13 15.57 11.23 -7.95
CA THR A 13 16.11 9.89 -7.67
C THR A 13 15.06 8.99 -7.02
N TYR A 14 15.12 7.69 -7.28
CA TYR A 14 14.23 6.73 -6.63
C TYR A 14 14.63 6.52 -5.17
N SER A 15 13.65 6.54 -4.26
CA SER A 15 13.91 6.22 -2.87
C SER A 15 14.45 4.80 -2.78
N GLN A 16 15.49 4.61 -1.97
CA GLN A 16 16.06 3.28 -1.73
C GLN A 16 15.37 2.53 -0.59
N SER A 17 14.45 3.21 0.10
CA SER A 17 13.67 2.66 1.20
C SER A 17 12.23 3.16 1.12
N SER A 18 11.31 2.34 1.60
CA SER A 18 9.91 2.66 1.81
C SER A 18 9.65 3.43 3.11
N ALA A 19 10.64 3.58 3.99
CA ALA A 19 10.49 4.20 5.32
C ALA A 19 9.87 5.60 5.28
N ASP A 20 10.28 6.48 4.36
CA ASP A 20 9.70 7.82 4.25
C ASP A 20 8.21 7.78 3.85
N PHE A 21 7.83 6.83 3.00
CA PHE A 21 6.46 6.66 2.54
C PHE A 21 5.58 6.04 3.62
N VAL A 22 6.06 4.98 4.28
CA VAL A 22 5.39 4.35 5.43
C VAL A 22 5.21 5.37 6.56
N GLY A 23 6.26 6.12 6.88
CA GLY A 23 6.21 7.17 7.89
C GLY A 23 5.30 8.35 7.51
N TYR A 24 5.04 8.58 6.22
CA TYR A 24 4.02 9.53 5.78
C TYR A 24 2.61 9.00 6.05
N LEU A 25 2.34 7.73 5.73
CA LEU A 25 1.03 7.10 5.97
C LEU A 25 0.72 6.99 7.47
N GLU A 26 1.72 6.65 8.29
CA GLU A 26 1.57 6.58 9.75
C GLU A 26 1.15 7.91 10.41
N LYS A 27 1.33 9.05 9.71
CA LYS A 27 0.83 10.34 10.22
C LYS A 27 -0.70 10.37 10.32
N GLU A 28 -1.40 9.55 9.55
CA GLU A 28 -2.87 9.44 9.64
C GLU A 28 -3.33 8.88 11.00
N ASN A 29 -2.49 8.08 11.67
CA ASN A 29 -2.76 7.55 13.00
C ASN A 29 -2.39 8.51 14.14
N GLN A 30 -1.54 9.53 13.91
CA GLN A 30 -1.00 10.38 14.99
C GLN A 30 -2.03 11.21 15.75
N SER A 31 -3.20 11.46 15.16
CA SER A 31 -4.29 12.22 15.78
C SER A 31 -5.42 11.35 16.32
N LEU A 32 -5.32 10.02 16.19
CA LEU A 32 -6.37 9.08 16.59
C LEU A 32 -6.10 8.54 18.00
N GLU A 33 -7.16 8.15 18.70
CA GLU A 33 -7.00 7.39 19.95
C GLU A 33 -6.51 5.97 19.65
N GLN A 34 -5.87 5.32 20.63
CA GLN A 34 -5.28 3.98 20.47
C GLN A 34 -6.27 2.95 19.89
N GLU A 35 -7.55 3.07 20.23
CA GLU A 35 -8.64 2.18 19.81
C GLU A 35 -9.14 2.46 18.38
N GLU A 36 -8.82 3.65 17.84
CA GLU A 36 -9.20 4.09 16.50
C GLU A 36 -8.03 4.00 15.50
N MET A 37 -6.81 3.73 15.97
CA MET A 37 -5.64 3.55 15.12
C MET A 37 -5.84 2.36 14.18
N GLU A 38 -5.52 2.57 12.91
CA GLU A 38 -5.59 1.54 11.88
C GLU A 38 -4.17 1.00 11.59
N HIS A 39 -4.02 -0.32 11.65
CA HIS A 39 -2.76 -0.96 11.27
C HIS A 39 -2.65 -1.14 9.76
N PHE A 40 -1.42 -1.31 9.27
CA PHE A 40 -1.21 -1.77 7.91
C PHE A 40 -1.75 -3.19 7.74
N PHE A 41 -2.18 -3.52 6.53
CA PHE A 41 -2.72 -4.82 6.20
C PHE A 41 -2.16 -5.33 4.86
N ASN A 42 -2.23 -6.64 4.67
CA ASN A 42 -1.94 -7.29 3.39
C ASN A 42 -3.01 -8.35 3.07
N GLN A 43 -2.67 -9.29 2.19
CA GLN A 43 -3.58 -10.36 1.77
C GLN A 43 -3.87 -11.38 2.90
N TYR A 44 -3.02 -11.45 3.91
CA TYR A 44 -2.97 -12.52 4.92
C TYR A 44 -3.12 -12.02 6.37
N GLY A 45 -2.88 -10.74 6.65
CA GLY A 45 -2.97 -10.18 8.00
C GLY A 45 -3.30 -8.68 8.01
N ASP A 46 -3.81 -8.22 9.15
CA ASP A 46 -4.45 -6.90 9.30
C ASP A 46 -3.77 -6.02 10.35
N GLU A 47 -2.78 -6.56 11.07
CA GLU A 47 -2.08 -5.93 12.18
C GLU A 47 -0.57 -5.86 11.91
N ILE A 48 -0.20 -5.32 10.75
CA ILE A 48 1.19 -5.23 10.31
C ILE A 48 1.79 -3.92 10.83
N SER A 49 2.95 -4.00 11.46
CA SER A 49 3.66 -2.82 11.96
C SER A 49 4.36 -2.07 10.83
N ALA A 50 4.59 -0.77 11.03
CA ALA A 50 5.35 0.05 10.08
C ALA A 50 6.75 -0.54 9.82
N GLU A 51 7.43 -1.06 10.84
CA GLU A 51 8.74 -1.69 10.70
C GLU A 51 8.70 -2.94 9.82
N GLU A 52 7.66 -3.76 9.97
CA GLU A 52 7.47 -4.97 9.16
C GLU A 52 7.21 -4.60 7.69
N VAL A 53 6.36 -3.59 7.44
CA VAL A 53 6.12 -3.08 6.07
C VAL A 53 7.43 -2.61 5.41
N VAL A 54 8.23 -1.81 6.13
CA VAL A 54 9.50 -1.31 5.59
C VAL A 54 10.46 -2.45 5.27
N LYS A 55 10.61 -3.38 6.22
CA LYS A 55 11.50 -4.54 6.07
C LYS A 55 11.13 -5.39 4.86
N ASP A 56 9.85 -5.70 4.70
CA ASP A 56 9.37 -6.60 3.64
C ASP A 56 9.44 -5.94 2.26
N ILE A 57 9.07 -4.66 2.14
CA ILE A 57 9.17 -3.92 0.87
C ILE A 57 10.64 -3.70 0.48
N ASP A 58 11.48 -3.26 1.41
CA ASP A 58 12.89 -2.96 1.11
C ASP A 58 13.68 -4.24 0.79
N GLY A 59 13.32 -5.36 1.42
CA GLY A 59 13.89 -6.69 1.16
C GLY A 59 13.71 -7.16 -0.29
N ASN A 60 12.61 -6.77 -0.95
CA ASN A 60 12.33 -7.13 -2.34
C ASN A 60 13.24 -6.40 -3.35
N GLY A 61 13.79 -5.24 -2.97
CA GLY A 61 14.54 -4.35 -3.86
C GLY A 61 16.05 -4.60 -3.97
N ALA A 62 16.58 -5.64 -3.31
CA ALA A 62 18.02 -5.87 -3.13
C ALA A 62 18.82 -6.00 -4.44
N LYS A 63 18.17 -6.47 -5.52
CA LYS A 63 18.81 -6.67 -6.84
C LYS A 63 18.61 -5.51 -7.82
N LEU A 64 17.79 -4.51 -7.47
CA LEU A 64 17.46 -3.39 -8.35
C LEU A 64 18.55 -2.32 -8.30
N LYS A 65 18.80 -1.62 -9.41
CA LYS A 65 19.72 -0.47 -9.46
C LYS A 65 19.09 0.76 -8.78
N LYS A 66 19.92 1.76 -8.45
CA LYS A 66 19.45 3.04 -7.89
C LYS A 66 18.62 3.87 -8.88
N THR A 67 18.75 3.57 -10.17
CA THR A 67 18.03 4.20 -11.28
C THR A 67 16.69 3.54 -11.59
N GLU A 68 16.32 2.49 -10.83
CA GLU A 68 15.07 1.76 -10.98
C GLU A 68 14.18 2.02 -9.76
N PRO A 69 12.85 2.13 -9.93
CA PRO A 69 11.94 2.24 -8.81
C PRO A 69 11.99 0.97 -7.98
N LYS A 70 12.08 1.12 -6.66
CA LYS A 70 12.09 -0.01 -5.71
C LYS A 70 10.70 -0.57 -5.46
N PHE A 71 9.70 0.30 -5.47
CA PHE A 71 8.30 -0.05 -5.31
C PHE A 71 7.41 0.99 -6.03
N TYR A 72 6.16 0.61 -6.23
CA TYR A 72 5.13 1.44 -6.84
C TYR A 72 4.00 1.64 -5.83
N SER A 73 3.35 2.80 -5.87
CA SER A 73 2.09 3.01 -5.15
C SER A 73 0.93 2.90 -6.12
N ILE A 74 -0.08 2.13 -5.72
CA ILE A 74 -1.39 2.14 -6.37
C ILE A 74 -2.33 2.94 -5.49
N THR A 75 -2.86 4.05 -6.00
CA THR A 75 -3.90 4.82 -5.30
C THR A 75 -5.23 4.50 -5.94
N VAL A 76 -6.17 4.01 -5.12
CA VAL A 76 -7.54 3.73 -5.56
C VAL A 76 -8.47 4.71 -4.89
N SER A 77 -9.18 5.49 -5.71
CA SER A 77 -10.10 6.52 -5.24
C SER A 77 -11.51 6.21 -5.74
N PRO A 78 -12.32 5.49 -4.94
CA PRO A 78 -13.73 5.31 -5.23
C PRO A 78 -14.44 6.67 -5.30
N SER A 79 -15.44 6.78 -6.15
CA SER A 79 -16.31 7.95 -6.23
C SER A 79 -17.18 8.08 -4.98
N LYS A 80 -17.71 9.26 -4.71
CA LYS A 80 -18.69 9.49 -3.62
C LYS A 80 -19.86 8.51 -3.70
N TYR A 81 -20.32 8.17 -4.89
CA TYR A 81 -21.39 7.21 -5.11
C TYR A 81 -21.02 5.79 -4.65
N GLU A 82 -19.81 5.35 -4.98
CA GLU A 82 -19.29 4.03 -4.58
C GLU A 82 -19.08 3.97 -3.06
N LEU A 83 -18.53 5.03 -2.46
CA LEU A 83 -18.35 5.13 -1.01
C LEU A 83 -19.67 5.08 -0.23
N ASN A 84 -20.72 5.76 -0.70
CA ASN A 84 -22.03 5.77 -0.06
C ASN A 84 -22.72 4.39 -0.01
N ARG A 85 -22.23 3.41 -0.78
CA ARG A 85 -22.74 2.04 -0.75
C ARG A 85 -22.04 1.15 0.26
N LEU A 86 -20.94 1.62 0.87
CA LEU A 86 -20.21 0.88 1.89
C LEU A 86 -20.96 1.01 3.23
N GLN A 87 -21.14 -0.11 3.92
CA GLN A 87 -21.80 -0.13 5.23
C GLN A 87 -20.77 -0.05 6.35
N ASN A 88 -19.64 -0.74 6.19
CA ASN A 88 -18.50 -0.71 7.09
C ASN A 88 -17.28 -0.22 6.31
N SER A 89 -17.12 1.11 6.22
CA SER A 89 -16.15 1.74 5.32
C SER A 89 -14.73 1.17 5.44
N SER A 90 -14.21 0.92 6.65
CA SER A 90 -12.86 0.35 6.82
C SER A 90 -12.77 -1.09 6.30
N GLU A 91 -13.60 -2.00 6.81
CA GLU A 91 -13.59 -3.42 6.42
C GLU A 91 -13.89 -3.62 4.93
N ASP A 92 -14.89 -2.90 4.42
CA ASP A 92 -15.30 -2.98 3.02
C ASP A 92 -14.18 -2.48 2.09
N LEU A 93 -13.47 -1.40 2.45
CA LEU A 93 -12.33 -0.90 1.68
C LEU A 93 -11.12 -1.83 1.75
N LYS A 94 -10.83 -2.44 2.90
CA LYS A 94 -9.77 -3.47 3.03
C LYS A 94 -10.09 -4.67 2.14
N ARG A 95 -11.33 -5.19 2.21
CA ARG A 95 -11.80 -6.30 1.37
C ARG A 95 -11.70 -5.97 -0.11
N TYR A 96 -12.19 -4.78 -0.51
CA TYR A 96 -12.10 -4.30 -1.88
C TYR A 96 -10.64 -4.23 -2.37
N THR A 97 -9.74 -3.70 -1.54
CA THR A 97 -8.31 -3.60 -1.86
C THR A 97 -7.69 -5.00 -2.05
N ARG A 98 -8.03 -5.98 -1.22
CA ARG A 98 -7.55 -7.36 -1.39
C ARG A 98 -8.02 -7.99 -2.70
N GLU A 99 -9.30 -7.84 -3.05
CA GLU A 99 -9.82 -8.37 -4.33
C GLU A 99 -9.16 -7.68 -5.52
N LEU A 100 -8.98 -6.35 -5.47
CA LEU A 100 -8.25 -5.61 -6.50
C LEU A 100 -6.82 -6.11 -6.66
N MET A 101 -6.13 -6.42 -5.56
CA MET A 101 -4.76 -6.94 -5.62
C MET A 101 -4.70 -8.39 -6.14
N LYS A 102 -5.73 -9.21 -5.93
CA LYS A 102 -5.83 -10.54 -6.58
C LYS A 102 -5.91 -10.40 -8.10
N ASP A 103 -6.79 -9.52 -8.58
CA ASP A 103 -6.94 -9.26 -10.02
C ASP A 103 -5.63 -8.69 -10.59
N TYR A 104 -4.99 -7.77 -9.87
CA TYR A 104 -3.68 -7.25 -10.25
C TYR A 104 -2.63 -8.36 -10.43
N VAL A 105 -2.51 -9.30 -9.49
CA VAL A 105 -1.51 -10.39 -9.59
C VAL A 105 -1.81 -11.35 -10.74
N VAL A 106 -3.09 -11.59 -11.06
CA VAL A 106 -3.48 -12.44 -12.20
C VAL A 106 -2.96 -11.88 -13.53
N ASP A 107 -3.01 -10.57 -13.71
CA ASP A 107 -2.52 -9.90 -14.92
C ASP A 107 -0.99 -9.78 -14.97
N PHE A 108 -0.31 -9.99 -13.84
CA PHE A 108 1.15 -10.01 -13.72
C PHE A 108 1.65 -11.32 -13.09
N PRO A 109 1.45 -12.48 -13.74
CA PRO A 109 1.62 -13.81 -13.13
C PRO A 109 3.05 -14.12 -12.66
N PHE A 110 4.05 -13.37 -13.12
CA PHE A 110 5.43 -13.47 -12.64
C PHE A 110 5.66 -12.83 -11.24
N LEU A 111 4.70 -12.09 -10.69
CA LEU A 111 4.78 -11.50 -9.33
C LEU A 111 4.21 -12.42 -8.24
N GLY A 112 3.42 -13.44 -8.58
CA GLY A 112 2.71 -14.28 -7.60
C GLY A 112 3.50 -15.44 -6.99
N HIS A 113 4.82 -15.54 -7.24
CA HIS A 113 5.70 -16.62 -6.76
C HIS A 113 6.88 -16.11 -5.90
N LEU A 114 6.84 -14.85 -5.46
CA LEU A 114 7.83 -14.26 -4.54
C LEU A 114 7.26 -14.18 -3.12
#